data_AF-A0A842QKK0-F1
#
_entry.id   AF-A0A842QKK0-F1
#
_cell.length_a   1.000
_cell.length_b   1.000
_cell.length_c   1.000
_cell.angle_alpha   90.00
_cell.angle_beta   90.00
_cell.angle_gamma   90.00
#
_symmetry.space_group_name_H-M   'P 1'
#
loop_
_entity.id
_entity.type
_entity.pdbx_description
1 polymer ?
#
loop_
_entity_poly.entity_id
_entity_poly.type
_entity_poly.pdbx_seq_one_letter_code
_entity_poly.pdbx_strand_id
1 'polypeptide(L)'
;MDYKLLLMKYILYSRLQNQLQDEGIILDDFDWLKDKVIRLAGSKEKYRNVCNKSNSKTYDKGLWAFWKLLIHAYYVDIFTNVAKKHKSNVVYIDLLAGPGINYLEDLDLYIAGSPLIAKHAPRVTKDGRSKAFDKMVLVDKDEECCLSLEKILDCKTLCADCNSAEVMSEIARVMKPKKSLFLTFLDPEGTQVHWSTMEKLFQLPGDFIINYPWSGVARFARGYHGTSGKGRKKSGERLDCFFGDTSWRNVPEDSSAEWLYDFYLNRLQEHRSEIVEFQISMKGGGQYRILIATRKTRSGSPWLNPVRELRDRLDGITDETLMNLVEVYKGTQRPLTDWIS
;
A
#
# COMPACT_ATOMS: atom_id res chain seq x y z
N MET A 1 18.06 -34.44 27.67
CA MET A 1 17.10 -33.39 27.28
C MET A 1 16.77 -32.62 28.55
N ASP A 2 17.26 -31.39 28.68
CA ASP A 2 17.28 -30.69 29.98
C ASP A 2 15.91 -30.09 30.31
N TYR A 3 15.20 -30.72 31.25
CA TYR A 3 13.87 -30.31 31.70
C TYR A 3 13.87 -28.89 32.30
N LYS A 4 14.99 -28.41 32.84
CA LYS A 4 15.11 -27.02 33.33
C LYS A 4 15.00 -26.02 32.19
N LEU A 5 15.67 -26.29 31.06
CA LEU A 5 15.64 -25.40 29.89
C LEU A 5 14.24 -25.34 29.27
N LEU A 6 13.51 -26.47 29.27
CA LEU A 6 12.13 -26.54 28.77
C LEU A 6 11.16 -25.77 29.68
N LEU A 7 11.30 -25.91 30.99
CA LEU A 7 10.46 -25.22 31.98
C LEU A 7 10.74 -23.72 31.99
N MET A 8 11.99 -23.30 31.81
CA MET A 8 12.37 -21.89 31.69
C MET A 8 11.78 -21.26 30.42
N LYS A 9 11.85 -21.97 29.27
CA LYS A 9 11.18 -21.56 28.03
C LYS A 9 9.67 -21.42 28.21
N TYR A 10 9.02 -22.35 28.91
CA TYR A 10 7.58 -22.31 29.16
C TYR A 10 7.17 -21.14 30.07
N ILE A 11 7.94 -20.86 31.13
CA ILE A 11 7.67 -19.73 32.05
C ILE A 11 7.89 -18.38 31.34
N LEU A 12 8.93 -18.25 30.53
CA LEU A 12 9.20 -17.03 29.77
C LEU A 12 8.20 -16.84 28.62
N TYR A 13 7.77 -17.92 27.96
CA TYR A 13 6.68 -17.88 26.98
C TYR A 13 5.36 -17.47 27.62
N SER A 14 5.05 -17.98 28.83
CA SER A 14 3.83 -17.61 29.57
C SER A 14 3.88 -16.16 30.06
N ARG A 15 5.05 -15.66 30.48
CA ARG A 15 5.24 -14.24 30.83
C ARG A 15 5.13 -13.31 29.63
N LEU A 16 5.70 -13.72 28.49
CA LEU A 16 5.57 -13.00 27.21
C LEU A 16 4.11 -12.98 26.74
N GLN A 17 3.40 -14.11 26.84
CA GLN A 17 1.96 -14.16 26.55
C GLN A 17 1.16 -13.27 27.49
N ASN A 18 1.45 -13.25 28.79
CA ASN A 18 0.73 -12.40 29.74
C ASN A 18 0.99 -10.91 29.48
N GLN A 19 2.24 -10.52 29.21
CA GLN A 19 2.59 -9.12 28.94
C GLN A 19 2.04 -8.64 27.58
N LEU A 20 2.04 -9.50 26.57
CA LEU A 20 1.41 -9.21 25.28
C LEU A 20 -0.13 -9.24 25.39
N GLN A 21 -0.72 -10.11 26.22
CA GLN A 21 -2.16 -10.13 26.51
C GLN A 21 -2.62 -8.87 27.26
N ASP A 22 -1.81 -8.35 28.18
CA ASP A 22 -2.07 -7.07 28.86
C ASP A 22 -2.06 -5.89 27.86
N GLU A 23 -1.34 -6.01 26.74
CA GLU A 23 -1.33 -5.07 25.61
C GLU A 23 -2.31 -5.46 24.47
N GLY A 24 -3.06 -6.56 24.62
CA GLY A 24 -4.01 -7.07 23.62
C GLY A 24 -3.40 -7.76 22.40
N ILE A 25 -2.08 -7.98 22.37
CA ILE A 25 -1.32 -8.57 21.26
C ILE A 25 -1.26 -10.10 21.42
N ILE A 26 -1.66 -10.84 20.39
CA ILE A 26 -1.47 -12.30 20.35
C ILE A 26 -0.04 -12.59 19.88
N LEU A 27 0.70 -13.48 20.55
CA LEU A 27 2.10 -13.77 20.21
C LEU A 27 2.32 -14.19 18.73
N ASP A 28 1.32 -14.83 18.13
CA ASP A 28 1.31 -15.14 16.68
C ASP A 28 1.34 -13.87 15.81
N ASP A 29 0.65 -12.79 16.22
CA ASP A 29 0.64 -11.50 15.52
C ASP A 29 1.99 -10.81 15.57
N PHE A 30 2.68 -10.90 16.72
CA PHE A 30 4.02 -10.35 16.87
C PHE A 30 5.02 -11.02 15.92
N ASP A 31 5.09 -12.36 15.95
CA ASP A 31 6.02 -13.12 15.08
C ASP A 31 5.66 -12.94 13.59
N TRP A 32 4.37 -12.92 13.27
CA TRP A 32 3.90 -12.66 11.92
C TRP A 32 4.30 -11.27 11.43
N LEU A 33 4.09 -10.22 12.24
CA LEU A 33 4.44 -8.84 11.89
C LEU A 33 5.95 -8.66 11.77
N LYS A 34 6.74 -9.38 12.59
CA LYS A 34 8.20 -9.38 12.53
C LYS A 34 8.71 -9.85 11.17
N ASP A 35 8.15 -10.95 10.65
CA ASP A 35 8.44 -11.42 9.29
C ASP A 35 8.10 -10.35 8.24
N LYS A 36 7.04 -9.55 8.44
CA LYS A 36 6.71 -8.46 7.52
C LYS A 36 7.68 -7.30 7.57
N VAL A 37 8.08 -6.86 8.75
CA VAL A 37 9.11 -5.82 8.91
C VAL A 37 10.41 -6.27 8.25
N ILE A 38 10.86 -7.50 8.49
CA ILE A 38 12.07 -8.04 7.86
C ILE A 38 11.95 -8.05 6.33
N ARG A 39 10.78 -8.38 5.78
CA ARG A 39 10.57 -8.38 4.32
C ARG A 39 10.60 -6.99 3.72
N LEU A 40 9.95 -6.02 4.37
CA LEU A 40 9.88 -4.64 3.87
C LEU A 40 11.18 -3.87 4.10
N ALA A 41 11.84 -4.04 5.24
CA ALA A 41 13.11 -3.39 5.57
C ALA A 41 14.34 -4.11 5.01
N GLY A 42 14.20 -5.39 4.61
CA GLY A 42 15.32 -6.22 4.21
C GLY A 42 16.24 -6.58 5.39
N SER A 43 17.51 -6.86 5.11
CA SER A 43 18.52 -6.88 6.20
C SER A 43 18.71 -5.44 6.72
N LYS A 44 19.07 -5.29 8.00
CA LYS A 44 19.08 -4.01 8.74
C LYS A 44 19.69 -2.83 7.96
N GLU A 45 20.72 -3.10 7.18
CA GLU A 45 21.47 -2.08 6.44
C GLU A 45 21.21 -2.10 4.94
N LYS A 46 20.35 -2.98 4.42
CA LYS A 46 20.18 -3.19 2.97
C LYS A 46 19.80 -1.89 2.26
N TYR A 47 18.66 -1.30 2.63
CA TYR A 47 18.14 -0.13 1.92
C TYR A 47 18.90 1.14 2.28
N ARG A 48 19.36 1.28 3.52
CA ARG A 48 20.27 2.37 3.91
C ARG A 48 21.55 2.36 3.06
N ASN A 49 22.17 1.19 2.87
CA ASN A 49 23.35 1.05 2.01
C ASN A 49 23.05 1.31 0.54
N VAL A 50 21.87 0.92 0.04
CA VAL A 50 21.46 1.24 -1.33
C VAL A 50 21.38 2.76 -1.50
N CYS A 51 20.64 3.47 -0.62
CA CYS A 51 20.50 4.92 -0.69
C CYS A 51 21.85 5.64 -0.62
N ASN A 52 22.72 5.24 0.31
CA ASN A 52 24.06 5.83 0.47
C ASN A 52 24.94 5.63 -0.78
N LYS A 53 24.84 4.47 -1.44
CA LYS A 53 25.63 4.18 -2.65
C LYS A 53 25.11 4.89 -3.89
N SER A 54 23.79 4.99 -4.03
CA SER A 54 23.16 5.57 -5.23
C SER A 54 22.93 7.08 -5.13
N ASN A 55 23.16 7.67 -3.95
CA ASN A 55 22.74 9.03 -3.61
C ASN A 55 21.27 9.26 -4.00
N SER A 56 20.43 8.26 -3.72
CA SER A 56 19.01 8.26 -4.10
C SER A 56 18.19 9.04 -3.09
N LYS A 57 17.21 9.79 -3.60
CA LYS A 57 16.16 10.40 -2.79
C LYS A 57 15.43 9.31 -2.01
N THR A 58 15.03 9.61 -0.78
CA THR A 58 14.05 8.83 -0.03
C THR A 58 12.77 9.61 0.11
N TYR A 59 11.68 8.89 0.32
CA TYR A 59 10.42 9.53 0.65
C TYR A 59 10.17 9.42 2.15
N ASP A 60 10.16 10.56 2.81
CA ASP A 60 9.96 10.65 4.26
C ASP A 60 8.48 10.49 4.58
N LYS A 61 8.19 9.51 5.43
CA LYS A 61 6.82 9.08 5.73
C LYS A 61 6.66 8.73 7.20
N GLY A 62 5.42 8.88 7.67
CA GLY A 62 5.01 8.35 8.96
C GLY A 62 4.66 6.86 8.88
N LEU A 63 4.33 6.28 10.04
CA LEU A 63 3.98 4.85 10.20
C LEU A 63 2.93 4.32 9.21
N TRP A 64 1.96 5.14 8.81
CA TRP A 64 0.91 4.75 7.85
C TRP A 64 1.48 4.20 6.53
N ALA A 65 2.65 4.65 6.09
CA ALA A 65 3.28 4.14 4.89
C ALA A 65 3.69 2.67 5.04
N PHE A 66 4.09 2.24 6.24
CA PHE A 66 4.35 0.83 6.53
C PHE A 66 3.10 -0.02 6.32
N TRP A 67 1.98 0.36 6.97
CA TRP A 67 0.72 -0.37 6.89
C TRP A 67 0.21 -0.48 5.46
N LYS A 68 0.25 0.63 4.72
CA LYS A 68 -0.08 0.67 3.29
C LYS A 68 0.79 -0.28 2.47
N LEU A 69 2.11 -0.26 2.66
CA LEU A 69 3.05 -1.09 1.91
C LEU A 69 2.97 -2.57 2.31
N LEU A 70 2.58 -2.87 3.55
CA LEU A 70 2.25 -4.21 4.02
C LEU A 70 1.02 -4.76 3.28
N ILE A 71 -0.08 -4.01 3.26
CA ILE A 71 -1.31 -4.40 2.54
C ILE A 71 -1.01 -4.58 1.05
N HIS A 72 -0.26 -3.64 0.47
CA HIS A 72 0.21 -3.71 -0.91
C HIS A 72 1.00 -4.99 -1.18
N ALA A 73 2.04 -5.28 -0.39
CA ALA A 73 2.86 -6.48 -0.53
C ALA A 73 2.02 -7.76 -0.42
N TYR A 74 1.11 -7.81 0.55
CA TYR A 74 0.24 -8.96 0.75
C TYR A 74 -0.67 -9.21 -0.46
N TYR A 75 -1.27 -8.15 -1.02
CA TYR A 75 -2.14 -8.31 -2.18
C TYR A 75 -1.37 -8.61 -3.47
N VAL A 76 -0.19 -8.02 -3.68
CA VAL A 76 0.70 -8.38 -4.80
C VAL A 76 0.97 -9.88 -4.81
N ASP A 77 1.22 -10.47 -3.65
CA ASP A 77 1.46 -11.91 -3.54
C ASP A 77 0.22 -12.76 -3.85
N ILE A 78 -0.98 -12.33 -3.45
CA ILE A 78 -2.24 -13.02 -3.80
C ILE A 78 -2.46 -12.92 -5.31
N PHE A 79 -2.38 -11.71 -5.85
CA PHE A 79 -2.61 -11.43 -7.25
C PHE A 79 -1.68 -12.25 -8.15
N THR A 80 -0.38 -12.26 -7.86
CA THR A 80 0.62 -13.02 -8.63
C THR A 80 0.44 -14.53 -8.55
N ASN A 81 -0.08 -15.05 -7.42
CA ASN A 81 -0.43 -16.46 -7.28
C ASN A 81 -1.67 -16.84 -8.10
N VAL A 82 -2.68 -15.98 -8.13
CA VAL A 82 -3.85 -16.17 -8.98
C VAL A 82 -3.43 -16.10 -10.46
N ALA A 83 -2.70 -15.04 -10.83
CA ALA A 83 -2.28 -14.79 -12.20
C ALA A 83 -1.38 -15.91 -12.78
N LYS A 84 -0.60 -16.61 -11.95
CA LYS A 84 0.18 -17.80 -12.33
C LYS A 84 -0.67 -18.85 -13.06
N LYS A 85 -1.94 -19.00 -12.70
CA LYS A 85 -2.85 -19.99 -13.29
C LYS A 85 -3.33 -19.61 -14.70
N HIS A 86 -3.18 -18.35 -15.10
CA HIS A 86 -3.83 -17.81 -16.30
C HIS A 86 -2.94 -17.74 -17.55
N LYS A 87 -1.67 -18.18 -17.51
CA LYS A 87 -0.67 -18.14 -18.61
C LYS A 87 -0.67 -16.83 -19.44
N SER A 88 -1.15 -15.72 -18.85
CA SER A 88 -1.30 -14.41 -19.49
C SER A 88 -0.10 -13.51 -19.24
N ASN A 89 0.00 -12.42 -20.00
CA ASN A 89 0.88 -11.29 -19.69
C ASN A 89 0.36 -10.57 -18.44
N VAL A 90 1.22 -10.32 -17.45
CA VAL A 90 0.87 -9.76 -16.14
C VAL A 90 1.66 -8.48 -15.92
N VAL A 91 0.94 -7.37 -15.80
CA VAL A 91 1.52 -6.02 -15.75
C VAL A 91 1.31 -5.41 -14.37
N TYR A 92 2.36 -4.84 -13.80
CA TYR A 92 2.23 -3.96 -12.63
C TYR A 92 2.21 -2.51 -13.10
N ILE A 93 1.30 -1.70 -12.55
CA ILE A 93 1.20 -0.28 -12.87
C ILE A 93 1.26 0.50 -11.56
N ASP A 94 2.20 1.42 -11.46
CA ASP A 94 2.33 2.33 -10.33
C ASP A 94 2.32 3.75 -10.87
N LEU A 95 1.23 4.47 -10.62
CA LEU A 95 1.04 5.81 -11.18
C LEU A 95 1.75 6.91 -10.38
N LEU A 96 2.24 6.58 -9.19
CA LEU A 96 2.86 7.48 -8.22
C LEU A 96 3.99 6.73 -7.52
N ALA A 97 4.94 6.24 -8.31
CA ALA A 97 5.93 5.24 -7.91
C ALA A 97 6.94 5.74 -6.87
N GLY A 98 7.14 7.06 -6.78
CA GLY A 98 8.11 7.68 -5.89
C GLY A 98 9.55 7.23 -6.19
N PRO A 99 10.47 7.44 -5.24
CA PRO A 99 11.89 7.13 -5.44
C PRO A 99 12.24 5.65 -5.23
N GLY A 100 11.26 4.80 -4.94
CA GLY A 100 11.44 3.36 -4.71
C GLY A 100 11.78 2.96 -3.27
N ILE A 101 12.40 3.80 -2.45
CA ILE A 101 12.68 3.55 -1.03
C ILE A 101 12.02 4.63 -0.17
N ASN A 102 11.36 4.22 0.92
CA ASN A 102 10.80 5.12 1.91
C ASN A 102 11.67 5.12 3.17
N TYR A 103 11.77 6.29 3.80
CA TYR A 103 12.32 6.44 5.13
C TYR A 103 11.18 6.73 6.11
N LEU A 104 11.01 5.86 7.09
CA LEU A 104 10.02 6.02 8.14
C LEU A 104 10.67 6.80 9.29
N GLU A 105 10.38 8.10 9.37
CA GLU A 105 11.02 9.00 10.34
C GLU A 105 10.74 8.57 11.78
N ASP A 106 9.48 8.24 12.07
CA ASP A 106 9.02 7.78 13.39
C ASP A 106 9.78 6.55 13.90
N LEU A 107 10.34 5.77 12.97
CA LEU A 107 10.99 4.50 13.23
C LEU A 107 12.49 4.52 12.94
N ASP A 108 13.06 5.60 12.41
CA ASP A 108 14.37 5.62 11.74
C ASP A 108 14.63 4.32 10.95
N LEU A 109 13.75 4.02 9.99
CA LEU A 109 13.75 2.75 9.28
C LEU A 109 13.56 2.95 7.78
N TYR A 110 14.48 2.39 6.99
CA TYR A 110 14.37 2.36 5.53
C TYR A 110 13.58 1.12 5.09
N ILE A 111 12.53 1.31 4.29
CA ILE A 111 11.72 0.22 3.76
C ILE A 111 11.54 0.31 2.24
N ALA A 112 11.34 -0.83 1.60
CA ALA A 112 11.01 -0.93 0.19
C ALA A 112 9.68 -0.22 -0.12
N GLY A 113 9.68 0.64 -1.13
CA GLY A 113 8.46 1.18 -1.73
C GLY A 113 7.77 0.20 -2.67
N SER A 114 6.59 0.59 -3.17
CA SER A 114 5.73 -0.24 -4.00
C SER A 114 6.42 -0.80 -5.26
N PRO A 115 7.31 -0.09 -5.99
CA PRO A 115 8.01 -0.66 -7.13
C PRO A 115 8.96 -1.80 -6.75
N LEU A 116 9.72 -1.64 -5.66
CA LEU A 116 10.64 -2.68 -5.17
C LEU A 116 9.87 -3.91 -4.69
N ILE A 117 8.76 -3.69 -3.97
CA ILE A 117 7.87 -4.77 -3.53
C ILE A 117 7.38 -5.54 -4.76
N ALA A 118 6.79 -4.87 -5.75
CA ALA A 118 6.27 -5.53 -6.94
C ALA A 118 7.35 -6.30 -7.72
N LYS A 119 8.57 -5.75 -7.85
CA LYS A 119 9.70 -6.40 -8.50
C LYS A 119 10.12 -7.70 -7.80
N HIS A 120 10.13 -7.69 -6.47
CA HIS A 120 10.68 -8.78 -5.65
C HIS A 120 9.62 -9.75 -5.11
N ALA A 121 8.33 -9.48 -5.33
CA ALA A 121 7.21 -10.28 -4.83
C ALA A 121 6.97 -11.69 -5.45
N PRO A 122 7.81 -12.31 -6.30
CA PRO A 122 7.58 -13.73 -6.59
C PRO A 122 7.97 -14.63 -5.40
N ARG A 123 7.06 -14.81 -4.42
CA ARG A 123 7.26 -15.74 -3.28
C ARG A 123 7.30 -17.18 -3.75
N VAL A 124 8.15 -17.99 -3.11
CA VAL A 124 8.07 -19.45 -3.20
C VAL A 124 6.98 -19.91 -2.24
N THR A 125 5.90 -20.45 -2.77
CA THR A 125 4.84 -21.10 -1.98
C THR A 125 5.05 -22.61 -2.00
N LYS A 126 4.25 -23.35 -1.21
CA LYS A 126 4.21 -24.82 -1.28
C LYS A 126 3.89 -25.33 -2.70
N ASP A 127 3.14 -24.54 -3.47
CA ASP A 127 2.75 -24.82 -4.86
C ASP A 127 3.74 -24.22 -5.89
N GLY A 128 4.96 -23.90 -5.44
CA GLY A 128 6.04 -23.30 -6.22
C GLY A 128 6.02 -21.77 -6.25
N ARG A 129 6.89 -21.19 -7.08
CA ARG A 129 7.06 -19.73 -7.16
C ARG A 129 5.84 -19.03 -7.75
N SER A 130 5.38 -17.93 -7.16
CA SER A 130 4.37 -17.03 -7.75
C SER A 130 4.86 -16.50 -9.10
N LYS A 131 3.94 -16.08 -9.96
CA LYS A 131 4.31 -15.49 -11.25
C LYS A 131 4.89 -14.07 -11.04
N ALA A 132 6.04 -13.78 -11.63
CA ALA A 132 6.55 -12.41 -11.71
C ALA A 132 5.74 -11.56 -12.69
N PHE A 133 5.71 -10.24 -12.48
CA PHE A 133 5.21 -9.31 -13.48
C PHE A 133 6.09 -9.36 -14.73
N ASP A 134 5.46 -9.53 -15.90
CA ASP A 134 6.14 -9.55 -17.19
C ASP A 134 6.56 -8.13 -17.62
N LYS A 135 5.80 -7.12 -17.19
CA LYS A 135 6.06 -5.69 -17.41
C LYS A 135 5.68 -4.87 -16.18
N MET A 136 6.36 -3.75 -15.99
CA MET A 136 6.04 -2.75 -14.97
C MET A 136 5.96 -1.38 -15.65
N VAL A 137 4.91 -0.62 -15.37
CA VAL A 137 4.77 0.79 -15.77
C VAL A 137 4.88 1.60 -14.49
N LEU A 138 6.01 2.29 -14.33
CA LEU A 138 6.35 3.06 -13.14
C LEU A 138 6.38 4.53 -13.52
N VAL A 139 5.50 5.32 -12.92
CA VAL A 139 5.27 6.72 -13.28
C VAL A 139 5.49 7.58 -12.05
N ASP A 140 6.20 8.67 -12.21
CA ASP A 140 6.20 9.78 -11.26
C ASP A 140 6.36 11.09 -12.03
N LYS A 141 5.86 12.19 -11.49
CA LYS A 141 6.06 13.50 -12.12
C LYS A 141 7.36 14.18 -11.66
N ASP A 142 7.92 13.73 -10.55
CA ASP A 142 9.17 14.24 -9.98
C ASP A 142 10.35 13.51 -10.62
N GLU A 143 11.16 14.26 -11.39
CA GLU A 143 12.34 13.73 -12.07
C GLU A 143 13.36 13.14 -11.10
N GLU A 144 13.49 13.66 -9.88
CA GLU A 144 14.42 13.10 -8.89
C GLU A 144 13.94 11.73 -8.38
N CYS A 145 12.62 11.56 -8.22
CA CYS A 145 12.01 10.29 -7.87
C CYS A 145 12.27 9.26 -8.97
N CYS A 146 12.01 9.62 -10.22
CA CYS A 146 12.34 8.79 -11.38
C CYS A 146 13.81 8.36 -11.37
N LEU A 147 14.74 9.32 -11.37
CA LEU A 147 16.17 9.05 -11.44
C LEU A 147 16.64 8.15 -10.29
N SER A 148 16.09 8.35 -9.09
CA SER A 148 16.38 7.51 -7.92
C SER A 148 15.89 6.08 -8.14
N LEU A 149 14.65 5.92 -8.63
CA LEU A 149 14.04 4.62 -8.87
C LEU A 149 14.74 3.84 -10.00
N GLU A 150 15.10 4.51 -11.09
CA GLU A 150 15.84 3.92 -12.22
C GLU A 150 17.19 3.36 -11.78
N LYS A 151 17.93 4.10 -10.95
CA LYS A 151 19.20 3.64 -10.36
C LYS A 151 19.03 2.40 -9.47
N ILE A 152 17.94 2.35 -8.70
CA ILE A 152 17.71 1.27 -7.74
C ILE A 152 17.24 -0.02 -8.43
N LEU A 153 16.36 0.10 -9.43
CA LEU A 153 15.73 -1.05 -10.08
C LEU A 153 16.36 -1.47 -11.41
N ASP A 154 17.32 -0.69 -11.93
CA ASP A 154 17.87 -0.84 -13.28
C ASP A 154 16.72 -0.97 -14.30
N CYS A 155 15.85 0.03 -14.30
CA CYS A 155 14.66 0.06 -15.13
C CYS A 155 14.43 1.47 -15.68
N LYS A 156 13.55 1.59 -16.68
CA LYS A 156 13.08 2.89 -17.17
C LYS A 156 11.76 3.26 -16.50
N THR A 157 11.66 4.50 -16.04
CA THR A 157 10.45 5.11 -15.51
C THR A 157 9.83 6.06 -16.53
N LEU A 158 8.57 6.42 -16.35
CA LEU A 158 7.91 7.49 -17.08
C LEU A 158 7.82 8.73 -16.20
N CYS A 159 8.66 9.73 -16.49
CA CYS A 159 8.66 10.99 -15.76
C CYS A 159 7.63 11.95 -16.33
N ALA A 160 6.38 11.76 -15.93
CA ALA A 160 5.23 12.45 -16.50
C ALA A 160 4.09 12.57 -15.50
N ASP A 161 3.15 13.47 -15.78
CA ASP A 161 1.87 13.49 -15.07
C ASP A 161 1.13 12.16 -15.33
N CYS A 162 0.66 11.52 -14.27
CA CYS A 162 -0.01 10.22 -14.33
C CYS A 162 -1.30 10.21 -15.19
N ASN A 163 -1.89 11.38 -15.43
CA ASN A 163 -3.09 11.56 -16.24
C ASN A 163 -2.77 11.85 -17.72
N SER A 164 -1.49 11.95 -18.09
CA SER A 164 -1.05 12.29 -19.44
C SER A 164 -1.40 11.21 -20.47
N ALA A 165 -1.53 11.63 -21.73
CA ALA A 165 -1.76 10.73 -22.85
C ALA A 165 -0.58 9.76 -23.08
N GLU A 166 0.64 10.18 -22.76
CA GLU A 166 1.84 9.34 -22.84
C GLU A 166 1.74 8.13 -21.91
N VAL A 167 1.40 8.35 -20.63
CA VAL A 167 1.22 7.28 -19.66
C VAL A 167 0.14 6.30 -20.11
N MET A 168 -1.00 6.81 -20.59
CA MET A 168 -2.08 5.96 -21.09
C MET A 168 -1.66 5.16 -22.35
N SER A 169 -0.86 5.76 -23.22
CA SER A 169 -0.35 5.10 -24.43
C SER A 169 0.61 3.97 -24.08
N GLU A 170 1.47 4.17 -23.08
CA GLU A 170 2.37 3.13 -22.59
C GLU A 170 1.61 1.98 -21.94
N ILE A 171 0.62 2.27 -21.09
CA ILE A 171 -0.25 1.25 -20.48
C ILE A 171 -0.96 0.45 -21.57
N ALA A 172 -1.55 1.12 -22.56
CA ALA A 172 -2.20 0.45 -23.68
C ALA A 172 -1.22 -0.43 -24.46
N ARG A 173 0.04 0.02 -24.66
CA ARG A 173 1.09 -0.72 -25.35
C ARG A 173 1.48 -2.00 -24.61
N VAL A 174 1.73 -1.95 -23.30
CA VAL A 174 2.12 -3.14 -22.52
C VAL A 174 0.96 -4.11 -22.31
N MET A 175 -0.28 -3.63 -22.42
CA MET A 175 -1.50 -4.44 -22.33
C MET A 175 -1.95 -5.05 -23.66
N LYS A 176 -1.25 -4.78 -24.79
CA LYS A 176 -1.59 -5.30 -26.13
C LYS A 176 -1.72 -6.83 -26.23
N PRO A 177 -0.95 -7.67 -25.52
CA PRO A 177 -1.19 -9.11 -25.55
C PRO A 177 -2.64 -9.40 -25.14
N LYS A 178 -3.40 -10.10 -26.00
CA LYS A 178 -4.77 -10.49 -25.68
C LYS A 178 -4.77 -11.26 -24.37
N LYS A 179 -5.70 -10.92 -23.47
CA LYS A 179 -5.82 -11.49 -22.10
C LYS A 179 -4.74 -11.06 -21.10
N SER A 180 -4.02 -9.95 -21.33
CA SER A 180 -3.17 -9.36 -20.29
C SER A 180 -3.98 -9.10 -19.01
N LEU A 181 -3.36 -9.19 -17.84
CA LEU A 181 -3.94 -8.78 -16.56
C LEU A 181 -3.06 -7.70 -15.96
N PHE A 182 -3.64 -6.76 -15.23
CA PHE A 182 -2.86 -5.78 -14.47
C PHE A 182 -3.20 -5.78 -12.98
N LEU A 183 -2.23 -5.37 -12.18
CA LEU A 183 -2.44 -4.85 -10.83
C LEU A 183 -1.95 -3.40 -10.81
N THR A 184 -2.84 -2.48 -10.45
CA THR A 184 -2.49 -1.06 -10.33
C THR A 184 -2.46 -0.65 -8.87
N PHE A 185 -1.40 0.07 -8.48
CA PHE A 185 -1.35 0.80 -7.22
C PHE A 185 -1.57 2.30 -7.47
N LEU A 186 -2.56 2.87 -6.78
CA LEU A 186 -2.89 4.29 -6.80
C LEU A 186 -2.65 4.85 -5.40
N ASP A 187 -1.58 5.62 -5.23
CA ASP A 187 -1.18 6.17 -3.93
C ASP A 187 -1.17 7.71 -3.89
N PRO A 188 -2.29 8.39 -4.20
CA PRO A 188 -2.34 9.84 -4.15
C PRO A 188 -2.26 10.36 -2.72
N GLU A 189 -1.58 11.50 -2.53
CA GLU A 189 -1.63 12.27 -1.27
C GLU A 189 -2.80 13.27 -1.23
N GLY A 190 -3.60 13.33 -2.30
CA GLY A 190 -4.66 14.28 -2.55
C GLY A 190 -5.38 13.96 -3.86
N THR A 191 -5.54 14.94 -4.75
CA THR A 191 -6.34 14.77 -5.97
C THR A 191 -5.47 14.50 -7.22
N GLN A 192 -4.30 13.87 -7.09
CA GLN A 192 -3.35 13.68 -8.20
C GLN A 192 -3.92 12.83 -9.33
N VAL A 193 -4.64 11.75 -9.01
CA VAL A 193 -5.19 10.83 -10.01
C VAL A 193 -6.61 11.25 -10.35
N HIS A 194 -6.85 11.56 -11.62
CA HIS A 194 -8.18 11.95 -12.11
C HIS A 194 -9.06 10.72 -12.35
N TRP A 195 -10.37 10.87 -12.15
CA TRP A 195 -11.34 9.82 -12.43
C TRP A 195 -11.28 9.34 -13.88
N SER A 196 -11.08 10.27 -14.84
CA SER A 196 -10.92 9.94 -16.26
C SER A 196 -9.73 9.00 -16.54
N THR A 197 -8.71 9.02 -15.69
CA THR A 197 -7.57 8.09 -15.76
C THR A 197 -8.00 6.71 -15.25
N MET A 198 -8.74 6.68 -14.14
CA MET A 198 -9.32 5.44 -13.61
C MET A 198 -10.30 4.80 -14.60
N GLU A 199 -11.16 5.58 -15.26
CA GLU A 199 -12.10 5.08 -16.27
C GLU A 199 -11.41 4.32 -17.42
N LYS A 200 -10.27 4.84 -17.90
CA LYS A 200 -9.45 4.17 -18.91
C LYS A 200 -8.90 2.85 -18.38
N LEU A 201 -8.43 2.82 -17.13
CA LEU A 201 -7.95 1.59 -16.49
C LEU A 201 -9.10 0.60 -16.21
N PHE A 202 -10.31 1.09 -15.92
CA PHE A 202 -11.48 0.24 -15.68
C PHE A 202 -11.91 -0.54 -16.93
N GLN A 203 -11.57 -0.08 -18.14
CA GLN A 203 -11.78 -0.82 -19.39
C GLN A 203 -10.83 -2.02 -19.52
N LEU A 204 -9.70 -2.00 -18.82
CA LEU A 204 -8.70 -3.06 -18.87
C LEU A 204 -9.01 -4.14 -17.81
N PRO A 205 -8.65 -5.40 -18.05
CA PRO A 205 -8.76 -6.46 -17.06
C PRO A 205 -7.66 -6.37 -16.00
N GLY A 206 -8.06 -6.10 -14.76
CA GLY A 206 -7.14 -5.99 -13.64
C GLY A 206 -7.77 -5.44 -12.37
N ASP A 207 -6.96 -5.47 -11.32
CA ASP A 207 -7.32 -5.11 -9.95
C ASP A 207 -6.63 -3.81 -9.53
N PHE A 208 -7.21 -3.16 -8.52
CA PHE A 208 -6.70 -1.91 -7.98
C PHE A 208 -6.40 -2.05 -6.50
N ILE A 209 -5.30 -1.43 -6.09
CA ILE A 209 -4.98 -1.10 -4.70
C ILE A 209 -4.98 0.43 -4.65
N ILE A 210 -5.89 1.04 -3.89
CA ILE A 210 -6.11 2.49 -3.89
C ILE A 210 -5.93 3.01 -2.47
N ASN A 211 -5.03 3.98 -2.29
CA ASN A 211 -5.01 4.81 -1.10
C ASN A 211 -5.97 5.99 -1.31
N TYR A 212 -7.13 5.97 -0.63
CA TYR A 212 -8.03 7.11 -0.65
C TYR A 212 -7.49 8.21 0.27
N PRO A 213 -7.20 9.42 -0.24
CA PRO A 213 -6.54 10.47 0.52
C PRO A 213 -7.53 11.27 1.35
N TRP A 214 -8.09 10.62 2.38
CA TRP A 214 -9.14 11.13 3.27
C TRP A 214 -8.98 12.60 3.67
N SER A 215 -7.88 12.91 4.36
CA SER A 215 -7.59 14.27 4.85
C SER A 215 -7.33 15.25 3.70
N GLY A 216 -6.72 14.79 2.61
CA GLY A 216 -6.43 15.59 1.44
C GLY A 216 -7.70 16.06 0.74
N VAL A 217 -8.63 15.14 0.49
CA VAL A 217 -9.94 15.39 -0.11
C VAL A 217 -10.79 16.29 0.77
N ALA A 218 -10.90 15.97 2.08
CA ALA A 218 -11.66 16.78 3.04
C ALA A 218 -11.12 18.23 3.15
N ARG A 219 -9.80 18.43 3.01
CA ARG A 219 -9.19 19.76 2.98
C ARG A 219 -9.59 20.55 1.73
N PHE A 220 -9.60 19.92 0.54
CA PHE A 220 -10.03 20.58 -0.68
C PHE A 220 -11.52 20.93 -0.64
N ALA A 221 -12.36 20.06 -0.07
CA ALA A 221 -13.78 20.33 0.09
C ALA A 221 -14.01 21.52 1.04
N ARG A 222 -13.34 21.55 2.20
CA ARG A 222 -13.36 22.71 3.10
C ARG A 222 -12.87 23.99 2.41
N GLY A 223 -11.85 23.90 1.56
CA GLY A 223 -11.40 25.03 0.74
C GLY A 223 -12.46 25.50 -0.26
N TYR A 224 -13.26 24.60 -0.82
CA TYR A 224 -14.37 24.94 -1.71
C TYR A 224 -15.51 25.69 -0.98
N HIS A 225 -15.90 25.21 0.21
CA HIS A 225 -16.97 25.85 0.99
C HIS A 225 -16.50 27.14 1.68
N GLY A 226 -15.30 27.15 2.25
CA GLY A 226 -14.79 28.24 3.08
C GLY A 226 -14.06 29.37 2.34
N THR A 227 -13.92 29.31 1.01
CA THR A 227 -13.29 30.39 0.23
C THR A 227 -14.22 30.94 -0.86
N SER A 228 -13.92 32.15 -1.32
CA SER A 228 -14.61 32.80 -2.44
C SER A 228 -13.67 33.02 -3.64
N GLY A 229 -14.24 33.27 -4.82
CA GLY A 229 -13.49 33.60 -6.02
C GLY A 229 -12.54 32.49 -6.50
N LYS A 230 -11.27 32.85 -6.75
CA LYS A 230 -10.27 31.96 -7.39
C LYS A 230 -9.93 30.72 -6.56
N GLY A 231 -9.92 30.83 -5.22
CA GLY A 231 -9.62 29.71 -4.32
C GLY A 231 -10.67 28.60 -4.37
N ARG A 232 -11.95 29.00 -4.39
CA ARG A 232 -13.09 28.09 -4.56
C ARG A 232 -13.05 27.39 -5.90
N LYS A 233 -12.83 28.16 -6.98
CA LYS A 233 -12.74 27.62 -8.35
C LYS A 233 -11.66 26.54 -8.46
N LYS A 234 -10.43 26.83 -7.98
CA LYS A 234 -9.31 25.88 -8.05
C LYS A 234 -9.54 24.61 -7.23
N SER A 235 -10.12 24.73 -6.03
CA SER A 235 -10.44 23.56 -5.19
C SER A 235 -11.55 22.73 -5.82
N GLY A 236 -12.57 23.40 -6.38
CA GLY A 236 -13.66 22.77 -7.10
C GLY A 236 -13.19 21.97 -8.31
N GLU A 237 -12.42 22.59 -9.20
CA GLU A 237 -11.89 21.93 -10.42
C GLU A 237 -11.05 20.68 -10.09
N ARG A 238 -10.26 20.73 -9.02
CA ARG A 238 -9.47 19.56 -8.57
C ARG A 238 -10.35 18.40 -8.12
N LEU A 239 -11.39 18.70 -7.35
CA LEU A 239 -12.33 17.69 -6.89
C LEU A 239 -13.22 17.20 -8.05
N ASP A 240 -13.61 18.06 -8.97
CA ASP A 240 -14.34 17.65 -10.18
C ASP A 240 -13.51 16.64 -11.00
N CYS A 241 -12.21 16.88 -11.16
CA CYS A 241 -11.31 15.92 -11.81
C CYS A 241 -11.14 14.62 -11.02
N PHE A 242 -11.02 14.69 -9.69
CA PHE A 242 -10.83 13.53 -8.81
C PHE A 242 -12.06 12.62 -8.76
N PHE A 243 -13.25 13.21 -8.68
CA PHE A 243 -14.52 12.51 -8.62
C PHE A 243 -15.11 12.19 -10.01
N GLY A 244 -14.70 12.91 -11.04
CA GLY A 244 -15.17 12.73 -12.42
C GLY A 244 -16.44 13.51 -12.77
N ASP A 245 -17.04 14.23 -11.82
CA ASP A 245 -18.16 15.13 -12.08
C ASP A 245 -18.27 16.23 -11.00
N THR A 246 -19.37 16.98 -11.02
CA THR A 246 -19.65 18.06 -10.08
C THR A 246 -20.63 17.67 -8.95
N SER A 247 -21.11 16.42 -8.91
CA SER A 247 -22.14 15.94 -7.99
C SER A 247 -21.66 15.94 -6.53
N TRP A 248 -20.35 15.79 -6.31
CA TRP A 248 -19.73 15.89 -4.98
C TRP A 248 -19.95 17.26 -4.31
N ARG A 249 -20.27 18.31 -5.07
CA ARG A 249 -20.47 19.68 -4.55
C ARG A 249 -21.71 19.82 -3.67
N ASN A 250 -22.58 18.81 -3.65
CA ASN A 250 -23.73 18.71 -2.74
C ASN A 250 -23.34 18.20 -1.35
N VAL A 251 -22.04 18.01 -1.07
CA VAL A 251 -21.54 17.55 0.22
C VAL A 251 -22.00 18.48 1.36
N PRO A 252 -22.51 17.93 2.48
CA PRO A 252 -22.85 18.71 3.66
C PRO A 252 -21.63 19.38 4.30
N GLU A 253 -21.79 20.59 4.83
CA GLU A 253 -20.69 21.34 5.47
C GLU A 253 -20.19 20.67 6.76
N ASP A 254 -21.06 19.95 7.46
CA ASP A 254 -20.84 19.32 8.77
C ASP A 254 -20.35 17.86 8.70
N SER A 255 -20.49 17.19 7.55
CA SER A 255 -20.12 15.77 7.36
C SER A 255 -19.34 15.51 6.07
N SER A 256 -18.39 16.39 5.76
CA SER A 256 -17.76 16.38 4.43
C SER A 256 -16.86 15.17 4.13
N ALA A 257 -16.12 14.63 5.10
CA ALA A 257 -15.11 13.60 4.80
C ALA A 257 -15.73 12.21 4.52
N GLU A 258 -16.63 11.74 5.40
CA GLU A 258 -17.31 10.44 5.25
C GLU A 258 -18.18 10.45 4.00
N TRP A 259 -18.98 11.51 3.81
CA TRP A 259 -19.85 11.61 2.63
C TRP A 259 -19.05 11.58 1.33
N LEU A 260 -17.90 12.26 1.27
CA LEU A 260 -17.02 12.25 0.08
C LEU A 260 -16.35 10.90 -0.13
N TYR A 261 -16.10 10.15 0.94
CA TYR A 261 -15.61 8.78 0.86
C TYR A 261 -16.68 7.84 0.32
N ASP A 262 -17.89 7.89 0.87
CA ASP A 262 -19.04 7.11 0.39
C ASP A 262 -19.35 7.43 -1.08
N PHE A 263 -19.28 8.71 -1.45
CA PHE A 263 -19.43 9.14 -2.84
C PHE A 263 -18.36 8.50 -3.74
N TYR A 264 -17.09 8.50 -3.34
CA TYR A 264 -16.01 7.84 -4.07
C TYR A 264 -16.23 6.32 -4.17
N LEU A 265 -16.60 5.69 -3.05
CA LEU A 265 -16.78 4.25 -2.92
C LEU A 265 -17.94 3.77 -3.81
N ASN A 266 -19.08 4.46 -3.78
CA ASN A 266 -20.24 4.13 -4.62
C ASN A 266 -19.88 4.14 -6.11
N ARG A 267 -19.16 5.18 -6.57
CA ARG A 267 -18.68 5.24 -7.95
C ARG A 267 -17.67 4.15 -8.28
N LEU A 268 -16.78 3.82 -7.35
CA LEU A 268 -15.82 2.74 -7.55
C LEU A 268 -16.53 1.39 -7.70
N GLN A 269 -17.61 1.15 -6.93
CA GLN A 269 -18.41 -0.07 -6.97
C GLN A 269 -19.10 -0.29 -8.33
N GLU A 270 -19.44 0.77 -9.06
CA GLU A 270 -19.98 0.68 -10.43
C GLU A 270 -19.01 -0.01 -11.40
N HIS A 271 -17.70 0.09 -11.14
CA HIS A 271 -16.65 -0.49 -11.98
C HIS A 271 -15.97 -1.72 -11.37
N ARG A 272 -15.97 -1.82 -10.04
CA ARG A 272 -15.31 -2.86 -9.25
C ARG A 272 -16.20 -3.26 -8.09
N SER A 273 -17.05 -4.25 -8.33
CA SER A 273 -18.11 -4.67 -7.42
C SER A 273 -17.63 -5.41 -6.15
N GLU A 274 -16.36 -5.83 -6.09
CA GLU A 274 -15.80 -6.53 -4.93
C GLU A 274 -14.70 -5.66 -4.34
N ILE A 275 -14.98 -5.07 -3.17
CA ILE A 275 -14.07 -4.16 -2.48
C ILE A 275 -13.76 -4.71 -1.08
N VAL A 276 -12.48 -4.69 -0.71
CA VAL A 276 -12.03 -4.88 0.67
C VAL A 276 -11.41 -3.58 1.14
N GLU A 277 -11.94 -3.04 2.23
CA GLU A 277 -11.54 -1.76 2.81
C GLU A 277 -10.67 -2.00 4.04
N PHE A 278 -9.54 -1.32 4.13
CA PHE A 278 -8.69 -1.27 5.31
C PHE A 278 -8.76 0.13 5.89
N GLN A 279 -9.05 0.24 7.18
CA GLN A 279 -9.01 1.50 7.90
C GLN A 279 -7.76 1.54 8.77
N ILE A 280 -6.80 2.39 8.40
CA ILE A 280 -5.59 2.61 9.17
C ILE A 280 -5.79 3.88 9.99
N SER A 281 -5.94 3.71 11.30
CA SER A 281 -6.06 4.82 12.24
C SER A 281 -4.68 5.23 12.72
N MET A 282 -4.35 6.52 12.63
CA MET A 282 -3.07 7.05 13.10
C MET A 282 -3.21 7.69 14.48
N LYS A 283 -2.09 7.67 15.24
CA LYS A 283 -1.92 8.55 16.39
C LYS A 283 -2.09 10.02 15.95
N GLY A 284 -3.07 10.72 16.53
CA GLY A 284 -3.45 12.09 16.13
C GLY A 284 -4.71 12.21 15.26
N GLY A 285 -5.42 11.10 15.02
CA GLY A 285 -6.77 11.11 14.44
C GLY A 285 -6.84 11.16 12.90
N GLY A 286 -5.69 11.05 12.22
CA GLY A 286 -5.66 10.82 10.78
C GLY A 286 -6.19 9.44 10.43
N GLN A 287 -6.99 9.35 9.37
CA GLN A 287 -7.49 8.07 8.84
C GLN A 287 -6.98 7.90 7.41
N TYR A 288 -6.42 6.73 7.12
CA TYR A 288 -6.13 6.29 5.75
C TYR A 288 -7.05 5.14 5.41
N ARG A 289 -7.56 5.14 4.18
CA ARG A 289 -8.42 4.09 3.66
C ARG A 289 -7.70 3.43 2.49
N ILE A 290 -7.29 2.17 2.66
CA ILE A 290 -6.74 1.39 1.55
C ILE A 290 -7.84 0.49 1.00
N LEU A 291 -8.09 0.58 -0.29
CA LEU A 291 -9.13 -0.17 -0.99
C LEU A 291 -8.48 -1.19 -1.92
N ILE A 292 -8.84 -2.45 -1.76
CA ILE A 292 -8.57 -3.51 -2.75
C ILE A 292 -9.84 -3.68 -3.56
N ALA A 293 -9.83 -3.25 -4.82
CA ALA A 293 -11.01 -3.24 -5.66
C ALA A 293 -10.84 -4.14 -6.89
N THR A 294 -11.68 -5.18 -6.98
CA THR A 294 -11.64 -6.19 -8.04
C THR A 294 -12.99 -6.31 -8.73
N ARG A 295 -13.01 -6.98 -9.90
CA ARG A 295 -14.27 -7.43 -10.48
C ARG A 295 -14.74 -8.70 -9.80
N LYS A 296 -16.07 -8.86 -9.71
CA LYS A 296 -16.67 -10.16 -9.38
C LYS A 296 -16.46 -11.12 -10.54
N THR A 297 -15.93 -12.30 -10.27
CA THR A 297 -15.90 -13.37 -11.29
C THR A 297 -17.13 -14.25 -11.18
N ARG A 298 -17.35 -15.11 -12.18
CA ARG A 298 -18.49 -16.04 -12.23
C ARG A 298 -18.57 -16.95 -10.99
N SER A 299 -17.42 -17.29 -10.40
CA SER A 299 -17.31 -18.11 -9.19
C SER A 299 -17.19 -17.29 -7.90
N GLY A 300 -17.53 -15.99 -7.93
CA GLY A 300 -17.28 -15.06 -6.83
C GLY A 300 -15.81 -14.63 -6.78
N SER A 301 -15.31 -14.28 -5.58
CA SER A 301 -13.94 -13.80 -5.40
C SER A 301 -13.24 -14.44 -4.18
N PRO A 302 -13.14 -15.79 -4.10
CA PRO A 302 -12.62 -16.47 -2.91
C PRO A 302 -11.15 -16.15 -2.59
N TRP A 303 -10.36 -15.69 -3.57
CA TRP A 303 -8.99 -15.22 -3.32
C TRP A 303 -8.94 -13.92 -2.50
N LEU A 304 -10.07 -13.24 -2.30
CA LEU A 304 -10.18 -12.11 -1.38
C LEU A 304 -10.36 -12.54 0.08
N ASN A 305 -10.67 -13.81 0.38
CA ASN A 305 -10.83 -14.25 1.78
C ASN A 305 -9.56 -14.00 2.62
N PRO A 306 -8.34 -14.33 2.14
CA PRO A 306 -7.11 -13.99 2.87
C PRO A 306 -6.90 -12.47 3.03
N VAL A 307 -7.45 -11.66 2.13
CA VAL A 307 -7.40 -10.18 2.24
C VAL A 307 -8.33 -9.69 3.35
N ARG A 308 -9.51 -10.30 3.49
CA ARG A 308 -10.46 -10.01 4.58
C ARG A 308 -9.89 -10.46 5.92
N GLU A 309 -9.28 -11.65 5.97
CA GLU A 309 -8.55 -12.13 7.15
C GLU A 309 -7.40 -11.19 7.54
N LEU A 310 -6.65 -10.68 6.55
CA LEU A 310 -5.62 -9.67 6.81
C LEU A 310 -6.21 -8.41 7.43
N ARG A 311 -7.32 -7.90 6.89
CA ARG A 311 -8.01 -6.71 7.43
C ARG A 311 -8.36 -6.93 8.89
N ASP A 312 -9.07 -8.02 9.19
CA ASP A 312 -9.53 -8.33 10.54
C ASP A 312 -8.35 -8.50 11.51
N ARG A 313 -7.23 -9.06 11.03
CA ARG A 313 -5.98 -9.18 11.81
C ARG A 313 -5.34 -7.83 12.09
N LEU A 314 -5.34 -6.90 11.12
CA LEU A 314 -4.73 -5.58 11.27
C LEU A 314 -5.56 -4.65 12.17
N ASP A 315 -6.88 -4.84 12.26
CA ASP A 315 -7.76 -4.01 13.09
C ASP A 315 -7.39 -4.07 14.59
N GLY A 316 -6.69 -5.12 15.04
CA GLY A 316 -6.19 -5.28 16.40
C GLY A 316 -4.75 -4.81 16.64
N ILE A 317 -4.00 -4.43 15.60
CA ILE A 317 -2.58 -4.10 15.73
C ILE A 317 -2.39 -2.58 15.75
N THR A 318 -1.75 -2.10 16.82
CA THR A 318 -1.52 -0.66 17.02
C THR A 318 -0.18 -0.19 16.44
N ASP A 319 -0.06 1.12 16.21
CA ASP A 319 1.21 1.77 15.87
C ASP A 319 2.30 1.50 16.92
N GLU A 320 1.92 1.41 18.20
CA GLU A 320 2.83 1.08 19.32
C GLU A 320 3.40 -0.34 19.19
N THR A 321 2.57 -1.30 18.78
CA THR A 321 3.03 -2.67 18.51
C THR A 321 4.11 -2.68 17.43
N LEU A 322 3.91 -1.91 16.36
CA LEU A 322 4.89 -1.78 15.28
C LEU A 322 6.18 -1.12 15.75
N MET A 323 6.10 -0.04 16.54
CA MET A 323 7.27 0.64 17.12
C MET A 323 8.11 -0.32 17.97
N ASN A 324 7.49 -1.02 18.91
CA ASN A 324 8.16 -2.00 19.78
C ASN A 324 8.85 -3.09 18.96
N LEU A 325 8.19 -3.57 17.91
CA LEU A 325 8.75 -4.59 17.03
C LEU A 325 9.95 -4.09 16.23
N VAL A 326 9.93 -2.84 15.78
CA VAL A 326 11.05 -2.25 15.05
C VAL A 326 12.28 -2.10 15.95
N GLU A 327 12.10 -1.76 17.22
CA GLU A 327 13.21 -1.73 18.19
C GLU A 327 13.84 -3.12 18.37
N VAL A 328 13.02 -4.17 18.45
CA VAL A 328 13.50 -5.56 18.46
C VAL A 328 14.23 -5.90 17.15
N TYR A 329 13.69 -5.48 16.00
CA TYR A 329 14.33 -5.67 14.70
C TYR A 329 15.69 -4.97 14.64
N LYS A 330 15.79 -3.72 15.09
CA LYS A 330 17.05 -2.95 15.16
C LYS A 330 18.05 -3.58 16.12
N GLY A 331 17.58 -4.33 17.11
CA GLY A 331 18.41 -4.92 18.16
C GLY A 331 18.80 -3.89 19.23
N THR A 332 18.14 -2.74 19.25
CA THR A 332 18.18 -1.73 20.31
C THR A 332 17.45 -2.25 21.56
N GLN A 333 16.42 -3.07 21.36
CA GLN A 333 15.86 -3.95 22.38
C GLN A 333 16.21 -5.40 22.07
N ARG A 334 16.57 -6.17 23.10
CA ARG A 334 16.64 -7.63 22.95
C ARG A 334 15.22 -8.15 22.73
N PRO A 335 15.00 -9.06 21.76
CA PRO A 335 13.80 -9.88 21.76
C PRO A 335 13.55 -10.40 23.18
N LEU A 336 12.33 -10.40 23.68
CA LEU A 336 12.04 -11.02 24.99
C LEU A 336 12.48 -12.49 25.04
N THR A 337 12.60 -13.15 23.88
CA THR A 337 13.16 -14.50 23.71
C THR A 337 14.66 -14.62 24.02
N ASP A 338 15.41 -13.53 23.97
CA ASP A 338 16.87 -13.49 24.22
C ASP A 338 17.20 -13.25 25.70
N TRP A 339 16.18 -13.09 26.55
CA TRP A 339 16.30 -13.21 28.01
C TRP A 339 16.21 -14.67 28.48
N ILE A 340 15.96 -15.61 27.56
CA ILE A 340 15.73 -17.04 27.81
C ILE A 340 16.96 -17.91 27.50
N SER A 341 17.96 -17.36 26.80
CA SER A 341 19.27 -18.00 26.56
C SER A 341 20.27 -17.63 27.62
#